data_AF-A0A933AZX9-F1
#
_entry.id   AF-A0A933AZX9-F1
#
_cell.length_a   1.000
_cell.length_b   1.000
_cell.length_c   1.000
_cell.angle_alpha   90.00
_cell.angle_beta   90.00
_cell.angle_gamma   90.00
#
_symmetry.space_group_name_H-M   'P 1'
#
loop_
_entity.id
_entity.type
_entity.pdbx_description
1 polymer ?
#
loop_
_entity_poly.entity_id
_entity_poly.type
_entity_poly.pdbx_seq_one_letter_code
_entity_poly.pdbx_strand_id
1 'polypeptide(L)'
;MPRVLTGFRAVIRPPRRPVVTIGVFDGVHLAHQRLIRTTLQLARRLRGTGAVITFDPDPQTVLDPGSPHPTLMPLEARVERLR
;
A
#
# COMPACT_ATOMS: atom_id res chain seq x y z
N MET A 1 3.04 -5.79 -14.83
CA MET A 1 3.17 -6.08 -13.39
C MET A 1 3.42 -4.77 -12.65
N PRO A 2 2.74 -4.50 -11.52
CA PRO A 2 2.98 -3.28 -10.77
C PRO A 2 4.37 -3.31 -10.11
N ARG A 3 4.99 -2.13 -10.05
CA ARG A 3 6.33 -1.92 -9.50
C ARG A 3 6.23 -1.74 -7.99
N VAL A 4 7.06 -2.47 -7.25
CA VAL A 4 7.22 -2.29 -5.79
C VAL A 4 8.40 -1.37 -5.54
N LEU A 5 8.21 -0.37 -4.67
CA LEU A 5 9.21 0.62 -4.29
C LEU A 5 9.31 0.66 -2.77
N THR A 6 10.52 0.51 -2.24
CA THR A 6 10.77 0.59 -0.79
C THR A 6 11.41 1.93 -0.45
N GLY A 7 10.76 2.67 0.44
CA GLY A 7 11.19 4.00 0.88
C GLY A 7 10.92 5.12 -0.14
N PHE A 8 10.74 6.34 0.37
CA PHE A 8 10.39 7.51 -0.45
C PHE A 8 11.47 7.87 -1.47
N ARG A 9 12.75 7.60 -1.16
CA ARG A 9 13.89 7.89 -2.07
C ARG A 9 13.89 7.03 -3.34
N ALA A 10 13.22 5.88 -3.33
CA ALA A 10 13.11 5.03 -4.52
C ALA A 10 12.14 5.61 -5.57
N VAL A 11 11.32 6.60 -5.19
CA VAL A 11 10.45 7.36 -6.10
C VAL A 11 11.27 8.47 -6.77
N ILE A 12 12.10 8.09 -7.74
CA ILE A 12 13.01 9.01 -8.46
C ILE A 12 12.22 10.07 -9.25
N ARG A 13 11.04 9.71 -9.76
CA ARG A 13 10.10 10.64 -10.41
C ARG A 13 8.68 10.30 -9.96
N PRO A 14 7.85 11.31 -9.63
CA PRO A 14 6.46 11.05 -9.30
C PRO A 14 5.72 10.46 -10.52
N PRO A 15 4.86 9.45 -10.32
CA PRO A 15 4.07 8.92 -11.41
C PRO A 15 3.05 9.95 -11.90
N ARG A 16 2.59 9.80 -13.15
CA ARG A 16 1.71 10.79 -13.78
C ARG A 16 0.37 10.83 -13.05
N ARG A 17 -0.02 12.01 -12.53
CA ARG A 17 -1.32 12.24 -11.84
C ARG A 17 -1.59 11.11 -10.83
N PRO A 18 -0.78 11.01 -9.76
CA PRO A 18 -0.88 9.90 -8.83
C PRO A 18 -2.23 9.92 -8.12
N VAL A 19 -2.91 8.78 -8.11
CA VAL A 19 -4.08 8.54 -7.27
C VAL A 19 -3.71 7.46 -6.29
N VAL A 20 -3.74 7.80 -5.01
CA VAL A 20 -3.08 6.99 -3.97
C VAL A 20 -4.11 6.56 -2.94
N THR A 21 -3.98 5.32 -2.46
CA THR A 21 -4.56 4.89 -1.18
C THR A 21 -3.43 4.50 -0.22
N ILE A 22 -3.59 4.85 1.06
CA ILE A 22 -2.57 4.71 2.08
C ILE A 22 -3.18 3.94 3.25
N GLY A 23 -2.46 2.93 3.75
CA GLY A 23 -2.93 2.12 4.87
C GLY A 23 -2.00 0.96 5.17
N VAL A 24 -2.20 0.30 6.32
CA VAL A 24 -1.42 -0.89 6.68
C VAL A 24 -1.71 -2.04 5.71
N PHE A 25 -2.94 -2.18 5.22
CA PHE A 25 -3.34 -3.24 4.28
C PHE A 25 -3.06 -4.66 4.75
N ASP A 26 -2.84 -4.87 6.05
CA ASP A 26 -2.70 -6.20 6.62
C ASP A 26 -4.00 -7.00 6.44
N GLY A 27 -3.90 -8.26 6.03
CA GLY A 27 -5.05 -9.07 5.64
C GLY A 27 -5.60 -8.83 4.22
N VAL A 28 -5.43 -7.64 3.62
CA VAL A 28 -6.03 -7.23 2.32
C VAL A 28 -7.51 -7.67 2.19
N HIS A 29 -8.30 -7.46 3.25
CA HIS A 29 -9.70 -7.87 3.33
C HIS A 29 -10.61 -7.04 2.39
N LEU A 30 -11.92 -7.33 2.40
CA LEU A 30 -12.88 -6.74 1.44
C LEU A 30 -12.91 -5.21 1.44
N ALA A 31 -12.82 -4.57 2.61
CA ALA A 31 -12.72 -3.10 2.69
C ALA A 31 -11.41 -2.56 2.07
N HIS A 32 -10.26 -3.19 2.30
CA HIS A 32 -9.01 -2.83 1.61
C HIS A 32 -9.13 -2.97 0.09
N GLN A 33 -9.70 -4.09 -0.37
CA GLN A 33 -9.94 -4.30 -1.81
C GLN A 33 -10.89 -3.27 -2.40
N ARG A 34 -11.83 -2.74 -1.62
CA ARG A 34 -12.72 -1.65 -2.07
C ARG A 34 -11.94 -0.36 -2.27
N LEU A 35 -11.08 0.03 -1.31
CA LEU A 35 -10.21 1.20 -1.44
C LEU A 35 -9.31 1.12 -2.67
N ILE A 36 -8.63 -0.02 -2.85
CA ILE A 36 -7.73 -0.25 -3.99
C ILE A 36 -8.50 -0.16 -5.32
N ARG A 37 -9.66 -0.81 -5.42
CA ARG A 37 -10.52 -0.74 -6.62
C ARG A 37 -10.95 0.69 -6.94
N THR A 38 -11.35 1.47 -5.93
CA THR A 38 -11.74 2.87 -6.11
C THR A 38 -10.56 3.72 -6.58
N THR A 39 -9.37 3.55 -6.01
CA THR A 39 -8.14 4.22 -6.43
C THR A 39 -7.81 3.92 -7.90
N LEU A 40 -7.88 2.65 -8.31
CA LEU A 40 -7.61 2.24 -9.69
C LEU A 40 -8.66 2.81 -10.67
N GLN A 41 -9.95 2.79 -10.30
CA GLN A 41 -11.01 3.37 -11.12
C GLN A 41 -10.83 4.88 -11.31
N LEU A 42 -10.49 5.61 -10.24
CA LEU A 42 -10.24 7.04 -10.31
C LEU A 42 -8.98 7.38 -11.11
N ALA A 43 -7.90 6.61 -10.94
CA ALA A 43 -6.68 6.74 -11.73
C ALA A 43 -6.97 6.60 -13.23
N ARG A 44 -7.74 5.57 -13.62
CA ARG A 44 -8.17 5.38 -15.02
C ARG A 44 -8.94 6.58 -15.55
N ARG A 45 -9.95 7.06 -14.79
CA ARG A 45 -10.76 8.23 -15.17
C ARG A 45 -9.91 9.49 -15.38
N LEU A 46 -8.91 9.70 -14.54
CA LEU A 46 -8.03 10.87 -14.58
C LEU A 46 -6.86 10.73 -15.57
N ARG A 47 -6.74 9.58 -16.25
CA ARG A 47 -5.58 9.18 -17.05
C ARG A 47 -4.28 9.31 -16.25
N GLY A 48 -4.31 8.85 -15.01
CA GLY A 48 -3.21 8.87 -14.05
C GLY A 48 -2.72 7.48 -13.66
N THR A 49 -1.93 7.41 -12.60
CA THR A 49 -1.35 6.18 -12.07
C THR A 49 -1.93 5.89 -10.69
N GLY A 50 -2.53 4.70 -10.53
CA GLY A 50 -2.96 4.21 -9.23
C GLY A 50 -1.77 3.68 -8.44
N ALA A 51 -1.68 4.01 -7.15
CA ALA A 51 -0.65 3.51 -6.26
C ALA A 51 -1.21 3.18 -4.88
N VAL A 52 -0.57 2.21 -4.23
CA VAL A 52 -0.80 1.86 -2.82
C VAL A 52 0.46 2.24 -2.05
N ILE A 53 0.28 2.93 -0.92
CA ILE A 53 1.35 3.11 0.07
C ILE A 53 0.99 2.24 1.27
N THR A 54 1.91 1.36 1.65
CA THR A 54 1.80 0.50 2.83
C THR A 54 3.03 0.68 3.72
N PHE A 55 2.99 0.08 4.89
CA PHE A 55 3.98 0.27 5.95
C PHE A 55 4.63 -1.05 6.32
N ASP A 56 5.95 -1.00 6.45
CA ASP A 56 6.76 -2.06 7.01
C ASP A 56 7.94 -1.42 7.74
N PRO A 57 8.13 -1.69 9.05
CA PRO A 57 7.25 -2.47 9.93
C PRO A 57 5.86 -1.84 10.13
N ASP A 58 4.94 -2.56 10.79
CA ASP A 58 3.65 -2.00 11.19
C ASP A 58 3.86 -0.70 12.00
N PRO A 59 3.08 0.37 11.76
CA PRO A 59 3.25 1.64 12.47
C PRO A 59 3.16 1.51 13.99
N GLN A 60 2.34 0.60 14.51
CA GLN A 60 2.24 0.38 15.96
C GLN A 60 3.55 -0.17 16.52
N THR A 61 4.24 -1.07 15.82
CA THR A 61 5.56 -1.56 16.23
C THR A 61 6.61 -0.44 16.34
N VAL A 62 6.47 0.63 15.56
CA VAL A 62 7.35 1.80 15.65
C VAL A 62 6.99 2.68 16.85
N LEU A 63 5.70 2.83 17.14
CA LEU A 63 5.19 3.69 18.19
C LEU A 63 5.26 3.03 19.58
N ASP A 64 5.13 1.72 19.65
CA ASP A 64 5.17 0.90 20.86
C ASP A 64 6.02 -0.37 20.66
N PRO A 65 7.36 -0.24 20.61
CA PRO A 65 8.25 -1.36 20.34
C PRO A 65 8.29 -2.41 21.46
N GLY A 66 7.71 -2.14 22.64
CA GLY A 66 7.66 -3.07 23.77
C GLY A 66 6.49 -4.04 23.72
N SER A 67 5.49 -3.77 22.87
CA SER A 67 4.26 -4.57 22.77
C SER A 67 4.24 -5.45 21.52
N PRO A 68 3.70 -6.68 21.63
CA PRO A 68 3.51 -7.52 20.46
C PRO A 68 2.38 -6.96 19.58
N HIS A 69 2.73 -6.62 18.34
CA HIS A 69 1.78 -6.25 17.29
C HIS A 69 1.76 -7.34 16.20
N PRO A 70 0.98 -8.42 16.39
CA PRO A 70 0.91 -9.51 15.43
C PRO A 70 0.23 -9.04 14.14
N THR A 71 0.81 -9.43 13.00
CA THR A 71 0.25 -9.20 11.67
C THR A 71 -0.54 -10.42 11.18
N LEU A 72 -1.61 -10.20 10.42
CA LEU A 72 -2.41 -11.24 9.75
C LEU A 72 -1.64 -11.91 8.61
N MET A 73 -0.69 -11.23 7.97
CA MET A 73 0.17 -11.82 6.94
C MET A 73 1.58 -11.22 6.87
N PRO A 74 2.58 -11.99 6.40
CA PRO A 74 3.91 -11.45 6.09
C PRO A 74 3.88 -10.38 5.00
N LEU A 75 4.88 -9.51 4.98
CA LEU A 75 5.03 -8.45 3.99
C LEU A 75 4.96 -8.99 2.55
N GLU A 76 5.63 -10.10 2.28
CA GLU A 76 5.70 -10.71 0.94
C GLU A 76 4.32 -11.14 0.44
N ALA A 77 3.52 -11.75 1.32
CA ALA A 77 2.15 -12.15 1.01
C ALA A 77 1.24 -10.93 0.80
N ARG A 78 1.43 -9.87 1.59
CA ARG A 78 0.73 -8.59 1.42
C ARG A 78 1.08 -7.94 0.09
N VAL A 79 2.36 -7.88 -0.25
CA VAL A 79 2.83 -7.34 -1.55
C VAL A 79 2.24 -8.12 -2.70
N GLU A 80 2.20 -9.46 -2.63
CA GLU A 80 1.61 -10.28 -3.69
C GLU A 80 0.12 -10.00 -3.88
N ARG A 81 -0.62 -9.80 -2.79
CA ARG A 81 -2.05 -9.45 -2.86
C ARG A 81 -2.35 -8.02 -3.29
N LEU A 82 -1.36 -7.13 -3.22
CA LEU A 82 -1.46 -5.74 -3.67
C LEU A 82 -1.03 -5.55 -5.14
N ARG A 83 -0.47 -6.58 -5.77
CA ARG A 83 -0.11 -6.59 -7.19
C ARG A 83 -1.33 -6.80 -8.10
#